data_AF-A0A923DYU9-F1
#
_entry.id   AF-A0A923DYU9-F1
#
_cell.length_a   1.000
_cell.length_b   1.000
_cell.length_c   1.000
_cell.angle_alpha   90.00
_cell.angle_beta   90.00
_cell.angle_gamma   90.00
#
_symmetry.space_group_name_H-M   'P 1'
#
loop_
_entity.id
_entity.type
_entity.pdbx_description
1 polymer ?
#
loop_
_entity_poly.entity_id
_entity_poly.type
_entity_poly.pdbx_seq_one_letter_code
_entity_poly.pdbx_strand_id
1 'polypeptide(L)'
;MDINNFGIFNSNTWGNVSEWIIITVTIITIILLVKTFREQRRTNEIQASKNDLDLVLSLFERLQADLDGYMLVENDKNHYGTRALFKYAKGLDRYRTNEDAFAFFKLQLETDNIFYLIKSINVIDNLIHTSKIEAQKQVLLNNKLNLFFKVKLEFPLSLVVEKFLYIDDSLSIELRNFYNKHAEQKITIDTISAVKKYLQENYNE
;
A
#
# COMPACT_ATOMS: atom_id res chain seq x y z
N MET A 1 34.61 -3.56 -89.10
CA MET A 1 34.15 -4.26 -87.88
C MET A 1 33.93 -3.19 -86.83
N ASP A 2 32.69 -2.71 -86.71
CA ASP A 2 32.29 -1.77 -85.67
C ASP A 2 32.00 -2.56 -84.39
N ILE A 3 32.87 -2.41 -83.39
CA ILE A 3 32.75 -3.04 -82.06
C ILE A 3 32.06 -2.10 -81.05
N ASN A 4 31.42 -1.02 -81.52
CA ASN A 4 30.74 -0.06 -80.65
C ASN A 4 29.31 0.21 -81.14
N ASN A 5 28.43 -0.78 -80.95
CA ASN A 5 26.99 -0.55 -80.97
C ASN A 5 26.40 -0.99 -79.62
N PHE A 6 26.87 -0.36 -78.54
CA PHE A 6 26.08 -0.32 -77.31
C PHE A 6 24.95 0.67 -77.59
N GLY A 7 23.75 0.14 -77.82
CA GLY A 7 22.55 0.94 -78.08
C GLY A 7 22.34 2.00 -76.99
N ILE A 8 21.47 2.97 -77.30
CA ILE A 8 21.12 4.10 -76.42
C ILE A 8 20.89 3.59 -74.99
N PHE A 9 21.85 3.84 -74.09
CA PHE A 9 21.63 3.67 -72.66
C PHE A 9 20.58 4.70 -72.26
N ASN A 10 19.33 4.25 -72.24
CA ASN A 10 18.21 5.08 -71.87
C ASN A 10 18.36 5.38 -70.37
N SER A 11 18.77 6.60 -70.00
CA SER A 11 18.97 6.99 -68.58
C SER A 11 17.68 6.89 -67.75
N ASN A 12 16.52 6.77 -68.42
CA ASN A 12 15.23 6.51 -67.80
C ASN A 12 15.09 5.12 -67.16
N THR A 13 15.95 4.14 -67.46
CA THR A 13 15.98 2.87 -66.71
C THR A 13 16.86 2.93 -65.45
N TRP A 14 17.84 3.84 -65.41
CA TRP A 14 18.74 4.03 -64.25
C TRP A 14 18.24 5.06 -63.24
N GLY A 15 17.31 5.95 -63.62
CA GLY A 15 16.59 6.85 -62.71
C GLY A 15 15.83 6.12 -61.57
N ASN A 16 15.63 4.82 -61.70
CA ASN A 16 14.91 4.00 -60.72
C ASN A 16 15.78 3.38 -59.62
N VAL A 17 17.09 3.12 -59.82
CA VAL A 17 17.87 2.31 -58.85
C VAL A 17 18.05 3.05 -57.52
N SER A 18 18.33 4.35 -57.58
CA SER A 18 18.42 5.18 -56.37
C SER A 18 17.09 5.26 -55.63
N GLU A 19 15.97 5.35 -56.35
CA GLU A 19 14.63 5.38 -55.77
C GLU A 19 14.28 4.05 -55.09
N TRP A 20 14.60 2.92 -55.72
CA TRP A 20 14.42 1.58 -55.12
C TRP A 20 15.29 1.37 -53.88
N ILE A 21 16.51 1.91 -53.86
CA ILE A 21 17.37 1.87 -52.67
C ILE A 21 16.76 2.72 -51.55
N ILE A 22 16.30 3.93 -51.85
CA ILE A 22 15.65 4.81 -50.87
C ILE A 22 14.38 4.16 -50.31
N ILE A 23 13.53 3.57 -51.16
CA ILE A 23 12.32 2.85 -50.73
C ILE A 23 12.70 1.68 -49.82
N THR A 24 13.71 0.89 -50.19
CA THR A 24 14.17 -0.26 -49.41
C THR A 24 14.70 0.17 -48.04
N VAL A 25 15.57 1.18 -48.00
CA VAL A 25 16.09 1.75 -46.76
C VAL A 25 14.96 2.32 -45.90
N THR A 26 13.98 2.97 -46.52
CA THR A 26 12.81 3.52 -45.82
C THR A 26 11.96 2.41 -45.19
N ILE A 27 11.67 1.32 -45.93
CA ILE A 27 10.93 0.16 -45.40
C ILE A 27 11.69 -0.47 -44.23
N ILE A 28 13.00 -0.70 -44.38
CA ILE A 28 13.84 -1.23 -43.30
C ILE A 28 13.80 -0.30 -42.08
N THR A 29 13.92 1.01 -42.31
CA THR A 29 13.87 2.01 -41.25
C THR A 29 12.53 1.99 -40.52
N ILE A 30 11.41 1.91 -41.24
CA ILE A 30 10.07 1.79 -40.64
C ILE A 30 9.97 0.52 -39.78
N ILE A 31 10.46 -0.63 -40.28
CA ILE A 31 10.46 -1.89 -39.53
C ILE A 31 11.29 -1.75 -38.24
N LEU A 32 12.48 -1.15 -38.32
CA LEU A 32 13.33 -0.91 -37.17
C LEU A 32 12.68 0.04 -36.17
N LEU A 33 12.06 1.13 -36.62
CA LEU A 33 11.34 2.07 -35.76
C LEU A 33 10.19 1.40 -35.03
N VAL A 34 9.38 0.60 -35.73
CA VAL A 34 8.27 -0.15 -35.11
C VAL A 34 8.80 -1.10 -34.03
N LYS A 35 9.91 -1.80 -34.29
CA LYS A 35 10.54 -2.68 -33.31
C LYS A 35 11.04 -1.88 -32.10
N THR A 36 11.72 -0.77 -32.32
CA THR A 36 12.22 0.10 -31.25
C THR A 36 11.09 0.68 -30.41
N PHE A 37 10.00 1.17 -31.00
CA PHE A 37 8.85 1.69 -30.24
C PHE A 37 8.19 0.60 -29.39
N ARG A 38 8.10 -0.63 -29.89
CA ARG A 38 7.58 -1.76 -29.10
C ARG A 38 8.45 -2.07 -27.88
N GLU A 39 9.78 -2.11 -28.05
CA GLU A 39 10.70 -2.35 -26.94
C GLU A 39 10.75 -1.17 -25.95
N GLN A 40 10.66 0.07 -26.42
CA GLN A 40 10.55 1.25 -25.56
C GLN A 40 9.28 1.21 -24.72
N ARG A 41 8.13 0.88 -25.33
CA ARG A 41 6.87 0.72 -24.60
C ARG A 41 6.99 -0.35 -23.52
N ARG A 42 7.53 -1.51 -23.86
CA ARG A 42 7.76 -2.61 -22.90
C ARG A 42 8.68 -2.18 -21.75
N THR A 43 9.76 -1.46 -22.06
CA THR A 43 10.69 -0.96 -21.05
C THR A 43 10.01 0.05 -20.11
N ASN A 44 9.21 0.96 -20.66
CA ASN A 44 8.47 1.95 -19.87
C ASN A 44 7.45 1.28 -18.94
N GLU A 45 6.76 0.24 -19.41
CA GLU A 45 5.82 -0.53 -18.59
C GLU A 45 6.54 -1.26 -17.43
N ILE A 46 7.70 -1.86 -17.70
CA ILE A 46 8.53 -2.51 -16.67
C ILE A 46 9.05 -1.48 -15.65
N GLN A 47 9.52 -0.33 -16.12
CA GLN A 47 10.02 0.74 -15.24
C GLN A 47 8.90 1.32 -14.37
N ALA A 48 7.71 1.54 -14.92
CA ALA A 48 6.56 1.98 -14.14
C ALA A 48 6.21 0.98 -13.04
N SER A 49 6.14 -0.31 -13.36
CA SER A 49 5.88 -1.37 -12.38
C SER A 49 6.95 -1.43 -11.28
N LYS A 50 8.23 -1.23 -11.65
CA LYS A 50 9.34 -1.19 -10.69
C LYS A 50 9.26 0.03 -9.77
N ASN A 51 8.99 1.21 -10.32
CA ASN A 51 8.88 2.43 -9.53
C ASN A 51 7.72 2.35 -8.53
N ASP A 52 6.58 1.80 -8.94
CA ASP A 52 5.44 1.56 -8.05
C ASP A 52 5.84 0.62 -6.89
N LEU A 53 6.56 -0.46 -7.20
CA LEU A 53 7.05 -1.41 -6.19
C LEU A 53 8.03 -0.73 -5.20
N ASP A 54 9.00 0.02 -5.71
CA ASP A 54 10.00 0.71 -4.90
C ASP A 54 9.33 1.75 -3.99
N LEU A 55 8.32 2.46 -4.51
CA LEU A 55 7.50 3.38 -3.71
C LEU A 55 6.78 2.65 -2.57
N VAL A 56 6.08 1.55 -2.86
CA VAL A 56 5.39 0.77 -1.82
C VAL A 56 6.38 0.28 -0.75
N LEU A 57 7.54 -0.23 -1.15
CA LEU A 57 8.57 -0.70 -0.21
C LEU A 57 9.09 0.44 0.68
N SER A 58 9.31 1.63 0.10
CA SER A 58 9.73 2.81 0.86
C SER A 58 8.68 3.26 1.88
N LEU A 59 7.38 3.16 1.53
CA LEU A 59 6.28 3.46 2.44
C LEU A 59 6.20 2.43 3.58
N PHE A 60 6.51 1.17 3.33
CA PHE A 60 6.63 0.16 4.39
C PHE A 60 7.75 0.47 5.37
N GLU A 61 8.93 0.84 4.86
CA GLU A 61 10.06 1.24 5.70
C GLU A 61 9.70 2.46 6.55
N ARG A 62 9.01 3.44 5.94
CA ARG A 62 8.54 4.62 6.64
C ARG A 62 7.51 4.28 7.72
N LEU A 63 6.52 3.45 7.40
CA LEU A 63 5.52 2.96 8.37
C LEU A 63 6.18 2.24 9.55
N GLN A 64 7.18 1.39 9.29
CA GLN A 64 7.94 0.71 10.34
C GLN A 64 8.69 1.72 11.21
N ALA A 65 9.35 2.71 10.61
CA ALA A 65 10.06 3.76 11.33
C ALA A 65 9.13 4.65 12.16
N ASP A 66 7.97 5.03 11.62
CA ASP A 66 6.97 5.83 12.35
C ASP A 66 6.38 5.04 13.53
N LEU A 67 6.15 3.73 13.37
CA LEU A 67 5.77 2.86 14.48
C LEU A 67 6.88 2.79 15.52
N ASP A 68 8.12 2.48 15.14
CA ASP A 68 9.24 2.34 16.08
C ASP A 68 9.56 3.67 16.80
N GLY A 69 9.30 4.80 16.14
CA GLY A 69 9.38 6.15 16.69
C GLY A 69 8.22 6.54 17.61
N TYR A 70 7.12 5.78 17.63
CA TYR A 70 6.02 6.00 18.57
C TYR A 70 6.54 5.86 20.00
N MET A 71 6.49 6.96 20.76
CA MET A 71 7.05 7.04 22.10
C MET A 71 5.96 7.32 23.13
N LEU A 72 6.05 6.65 24.29
CA LEU A 72 5.24 6.96 25.47
C LEU A 72 6.17 7.13 26.67
N VAL A 73 6.03 8.24 27.39
CA VAL A 73 6.78 8.51 28.61
C VAL A 73 5.89 8.21 29.82
N GLU A 74 6.27 7.23 30.64
CA GLU A 74 5.51 6.84 31.84
C GLU A 74 6.49 6.63 33.01
N ASN A 75 6.29 7.36 34.12
CA ASN A 75 7.11 7.27 35.34
C ASN A 75 8.62 7.38 35.05
N ASP A 76 9.02 8.42 34.32
CA ASP A 76 10.40 8.68 33.89
C ASP A 76 11.04 7.57 33.03
N LYS A 77 10.22 6.68 32.46
CA LYS A 77 10.67 5.64 31.53
C LYS A 77 10.06 5.85 30.16
N ASN A 78 10.93 5.83 29.15
CA ASN A 78 10.53 5.90 27.75
C ASN A 78 10.22 4.50 27.24
N HIS A 79 9.05 4.35 26.64
CA HIS A 79 8.65 3.18 25.89
C HIS A 79 8.56 3.54 24.42
N TYR A 80 8.80 2.56 23.54
CA TYR A 80 8.78 2.76 22.09
C TYR A 80 7.97 1.68 21.37
N GLY A 81 7.57 1.97 20.13
CA GLY A 81 6.96 1.01 19.23
C GLY A 81 5.63 0.44 19.72
N THR A 82 5.37 -0.80 19.30
CA THR A 82 4.22 -1.60 19.76
C THR A 82 4.07 -1.64 21.28
N ARG A 83 5.17 -1.62 22.04
CA ARG A 83 5.11 -1.66 23.51
C ARG A 83 4.57 -0.36 24.10
N ALA A 84 4.98 0.78 23.56
CA ALA A 84 4.42 2.07 23.94
C ALA A 84 2.94 2.16 23.58
N LEU A 85 2.58 1.74 22.37
CA LEU A 85 1.18 1.72 21.93
C LEU A 85 0.31 0.84 22.84
N PHE A 86 0.77 -0.36 23.18
CA PHE A 86 0.09 -1.25 24.12
C PHE A 86 -0.09 -0.60 25.50
N LYS A 87 0.96 0.01 26.05
CA LYS A 87 0.87 0.69 27.35
C LYS A 87 -0.08 1.86 27.33
N TYR A 88 -0.08 2.64 26.25
CA TYR A 88 -1.00 3.74 26.05
C TYR A 88 -2.45 3.25 26.01
N ALA A 89 -2.74 2.24 25.18
CA ALA A 89 -4.06 1.62 25.09
C ALA A 89 -4.54 1.08 26.44
N LYS A 90 -3.68 0.34 27.16
CA LYS A 90 -3.99 -0.17 28.50
C LYS A 90 -4.19 0.95 29.53
N GLY A 91 -3.51 2.09 29.36
CA GLY A 91 -3.65 3.26 30.23
C GLY A 91 -5.08 3.82 30.23
N LEU A 92 -5.82 3.65 29.13
CA LEU A 92 -7.21 4.09 29.01
C LEU A 92 -8.17 3.35 29.97
N ASP A 93 -7.77 2.19 30.50
CA ASP A 93 -8.56 1.47 31.50
C ASP A 93 -8.50 2.09 32.90
N ARG A 94 -7.62 3.06 33.14
CA ARG A 94 -7.57 3.79 34.42
C ARG A 94 -8.75 4.75 34.59
N TYR A 95 -9.45 5.08 33.51
CA TYR A 95 -10.61 5.96 33.54
C TYR A 95 -11.87 5.19 33.93
N ARG A 96 -12.70 5.82 34.76
CA ARG A 96 -13.92 5.22 35.30
C ARG A 96 -14.99 5.02 34.22
N THR A 97 -15.09 5.94 33.27
CA THR A 97 -16.07 5.91 32.18
C THR A 97 -15.35 5.85 30.83
N ASN A 98 -16.03 5.30 29.81
CA ASN A 98 -15.46 5.23 28.47
C ASN A 98 -15.47 6.61 27.81
N GLU A 99 -16.41 7.46 28.19
CA GLU A 99 -16.56 8.84 27.73
C GLU A 99 -15.39 9.71 28.20
N ASP A 100 -15.00 9.61 29.48
CA ASP A 100 -13.85 10.34 30.01
C ASP A 100 -12.54 9.84 29.37
N ALA A 101 -12.41 8.51 29.23
CA ALA A 101 -11.27 7.89 28.55
C ALA A 101 -11.16 8.40 27.10
N PHE A 102 -12.29 8.50 26.40
CA PHE A 102 -12.33 8.94 25.02
C PHE A 102 -12.09 10.44 24.87
N ALA A 103 -12.60 11.25 25.79
CA ALA A 103 -12.32 12.69 25.85
C ALA A 103 -10.81 12.94 26.05
N PHE A 104 -10.17 12.18 26.93
CA PHE A 104 -8.72 12.22 27.09
C PHE A 104 -8.00 11.76 25.82
N PHE A 105 -8.37 10.60 25.28
CA PHE A 105 -7.79 10.02 24.06
C PHE A 105 -7.75 11.05 22.92
N LYS A 106 -8.87 11.72 22.62
CA LYS A 106 -8.95 12.71 21.53
C LYS A 106 -7.99 13.90 21.65
N LEU A 107 -7.46 14.18 22.84
CA LEU A 107 -6.61 15.34 23.10
C LEU A 107 -5.11 14.99 23.19
N GLN A 108 -4.74 13.72 23.05
CA GLN A 108 -3.34 13.27 23.18
C GLN A 108 -2.64 13.22 21.82
N LEU A 109 -1.35 13.60 21.79
CA LEU A 109 -0.49 13.48 20.61
C LEU A 109 -0.34 12.01 20.18
N GLU A 110 -0.36 11.10 21.15
CA GLU A 110 -0.36 9.65 20.94
C GLU A 110 -1.51 9.21 20.02
N THR A 111 -2.68 9.83 20.15
CA THR A 111 -3.84 9.54 19.30
C THR A 111 -3.62 9.98 17.87
N ASP A 112 -3.06 11.18 17.67
CA ASP A 112 -2.72 11.66 16.33
C ASP A 112 -1.73 10.70 15.64
N ASN A 113 -0.75 10.21 16.39
CA ASN A 113 0.21 9.23 15.90
C ASN A 113 -0.46 7.89 15.53
N ILE A 114 -1.44 7.42 16.31
CA ILE A 114 -2.23 6.23 15.98
C ILE A 114 -2.96 6.44 14.65
N PHE A 115 -3.66 7.56 14.48
CA PHE A 115 -4.37 7.84 13.24
C PHE A 115 -3.42 8.00 12.05
N TYR A 116 -2.24 8.59 12.26
CA TYR A 116 -1.23 8.66 11.21
C TYR A 116 -0.77 7.28 10.73
N LEU A 117 -0.53 6.34 11.66
CA LEU A 117 -0.19 4.95 11.32
C LEU A 117 -1.33 4.26 10.56
N ILE A 118 -2.57 4.44 11.02
CA ILE A 118 -3.78 3.89 10.38
C ILE A 118 -3.94 4.40 8.95
N LYS A 119 -3.81 5.72 8.74
CA LYS A 119 -3.89 6.33 7.41
C LYS A 119 -2.77 5.83 6.51
N SER A 120 -1.55 5.69 7.05
CA SER A 120 -0.40 5.18 6.30
C SER A 120 -0.62 3.75 5.81
N ILE A 121 -1.18 2.87 6.65
CA ILE A 121 -1.56 1.51 6.25
C ILE A 121 -2.60 1.53 5.13
N ASN A 122 -3.64 2.35 5.26
CA ASN A 122 -4.66 2.47 4.22
C ASN A 122 -4.10 2.99 2.89
N VAL A 123 -3.15 3.94 2.93
CA VAL A 123 -2.47 4.43 1.72
C VAL A 123 -1.68 3.32 1.05
N ILE A 124 -0.89 2.56 1.83
CA ILE A 124 -0.12 1.43 1.31
C ILE A 124 -1.05 0.37 0.70
N ASP A 125 -2.11 0.00 1.42
CA ASP A 125 -3.12 -0.95 0.95
C ASP A 125 -3.74 -0.51 -0.39
N ASN A 126 -4.20 0.75 -0.47
CA ASN A 126 -4.76 1.30 -1.70
C ASN A 126 -3.73 1.32 -2.85
N LEU A 127 -2.47 1.64 -2.55
CA LEU A 127 -1.42 1.68 -3.56
C LEU A 127 -1.08 0.28 -4.09
N ILE A 128 -1.07 -0.75 -3.23
CA ILE A 128 -0.87 -2.14 -3.66
C ILE A 128 -1.98 -2.55 -4.64
N HIS A 129 -3.23 -2.17 -4.38
CA HIS A 129 -4.38 -2.53 -5.22
C HIS A 129 -4.49 -1.73 -6.52
N THR A 130 -4.00 -0.48 -6.55
CA THR A 130 -4.17 0.42 -7.71
C THR A 130 -2.93 0.51 -8.61
N SER A 131 -1.77 0.08 -8.13
CA SER A 131 -0.51 0.13 -8.87
C SER A 131 -0.42 -0.93 -9.98
N LYS A 132 0.50 -0.70 -10.94
CA LYS A 132 0.77 -1.64 -12.05
C LYS A 132 1.76 -2.73 -11.64
N ILE A 133 1.72 -3.16 -10.39
CA ILE A 133 2.57 -4.20 -9.84
C ILE A 133 2.04 -5.57 -10.30
N GLU A 134 2.95 -6.48 -10.61
CA GLU A 134 2.61 -7.86 -10.96
C GLU A 134 1.82 -8.53 -9.82
N ALA A 135 0.77 -9.29 -10.16
CA ALA A 135 -0.17 -9.89 -9.19
C ALA A 135 0.54 -10.72 -8.09
N GLN A 136 1.58 -11.47 -8.45
CA GLN A 136 2.36 -12.25 -7.47
C GLN A 136 3.03 -11.35 -6.43
N LYS A 137 3.56 -10.19 -6.84
CA LYS A 137 4.17 -9.23 -5.93
C LYS A 137 3.13 -8.50 -5.09
N GLN A 138 1.96 -8.17 -5.66
CA GLN A 138 0.84 -7.62 -4.88
C GLN A 138 0.43 -8.56 -3.75
N VAL A 139 0.34 -9.87 -4.00
CA VAL A 139 0.05 -10.88 -2.96
C VAL A 139 1.11 -10.85 -1.86
N LEU A 140 2.41 -10.79 -2.22
CA LEU A 140 3.48 -10.71 -1.23
C LEU A 140 3.42 -9.43 -0.39
N LEU A 141 3.12 -8.28 -1.02
CA LEU A 141 2.99 -7.00 -0.34
C LEU A 141 1.77 -6.98 0.60
N ASN A 142 0.64 -7.51 0.16
CA ASN A 142 -0.56 -7.66 0.99
C ASN A 142 -0.29 -8.58 2.19
N ASN A 143 0.39 -9.71 1.97
CA ASN A 143 0.78 -10.60 3.07
C ASN A 143 1.70 -9.89 4.07
N LYS A 144 2.65 -9.07 3.59
CA LYS A 144 3.54 -8.27 4.44
C LYS A 144 2.75 -7.23 5.25
N LEU A 145 1.79 -6.53 4.63
CA LEU A 145 0.94 -5.55 5.32
C LEU A 145 0.09 -6.21 6.40
N ASN A 146 -0.54 -7.33 6.07
CA ASN A 146 -1.37 -8.10 7.00
C ASN A 146 -0.53 -8.61 8.17
N LEU A 147 0.67 -9.13 7.91
CA LEU A 147 1.58 -9.58 8.96
C LEU A 147 2.03 -8.42 9.86
N PHE A 148 2.34 -7.27 9.27
CA PHE A 148 2.68 -6.06 10.04
C PHE A 148 1.53 -5.69 10.99
N PHE A 149 0.30 -5.56 10.47
CA PHE A 149 -0.87 -5.26 11.29
C PHE A 149 -1.06 -6.31 12.40
N LYS A 150 -1.11 -7.59 12.05
CA LYS A 150 -1.32 -8.70 12.97
C LYS A 150 -0.31 -8.73 14.13
N VAL A 151 0.98 -8.60 13.81
CA VAL A 151 2.04 -8.74 14.81
C VAL A 151 2.24 -7.47 15.65
N LYS A 152 2.04 -6.29 15.05
CA LYS A 152 2.47 -5.02 15.65
C LYS A 152 1.34 -4.16 16.18
N LEU A 153 0.14 -4.27 15.61
CA LEU A 153 -0.95 -3.33 15.85
C LEU A 153 -2.26 -3.97 16.29
N GLU A 154 -2.57 -5.19 15.85
CA GLU A 154 -3.86 -5.83 16.10
C GLU A 154 -4.18 -5.85 17.60
N PHE A 155 -3.31 -6.42 18.42
CA PHE A 155 -3.58 -6.50 19.86
C PHE A 155 -3.64 -5.13 20.58
N PRO A 156 -2.70 -4.19 20.40
CA PRO A 156 -2.84 -2.86 21.01
C PRO A 156 -4.09 -2.10 20.56
N LEU A 157 -4.45 -2.16 19.28
CA LEU A 157 -5.62 -1.45 18.76
C LEU A 157 -6.93 -2.11 19.16
N SER A 158 -6.97 -3.44 19.36
CA SER A 158 -8.15 -4.14 19.83
C SER A 158 -8.61 -3.57 21.18
N LEU A 159 -7.68 -3.31 22.10
CA LEU A 159 -7.97 -2.71 23.40
C LEU A 159 -8.65 -1.33 23.28
N VAL A 160 -8.15 -0.49 22.36
CA VAL A 160 -8.72 0.85 22.12
C VAL A 160 -10.11 0.74 21.49
N VAL A 161 -10.27 -0.16 20.51
CA VAL A 161 -11.53 -0.43 19.82
C VAL A 161 -12.60 -0.96 20.77
N GLU A 162 -12.25 -1.92 21.62
CA GLU A 162 -13.15 -2.46 22.64
C GLU A 162 -13.58 -1.39 23.63
N LYS A 163 -12.62 -0.58 24.10
CA LYS A 163 -12.88 0.49 25.06
C LYS A 163 -13.89 1.49 24.52
N PHE A 164 -13.79 1.82 23.24
CA PHE A 164 -14.62 2.83 22.60
C PHE A 164 -15.74 2.25 21.73
N LEU A 165 -16.09 0.97 21.90
CA LEU A 165 -17.04 0.28 21.03
C LEU A 165 -18.39 1.01 20.88
N TYR A 166 -18.90 1.54 21.99
CA TYR A 166 -20.22 2.18 22.07
C TYR A 166 -20.16 3.69 21.88
N ILE A 167 -18.98 4.26 21.65
CA ILE A 167 -18.82 5.69 21.43
C ILE A 167 -19.21 6.03 19.99
N ASP A 168 -20.23 6.87 19.86
CA ASP A 168 -20.72 7.40 18.57
C ASP A 168 -20.00 8.70 18.21
N ASP A 169 -18.73 8.58 17.86
CA ASP A 169 -17.88 9.68 17.41
C ASP A 169 -17.13 9.26 16.16
N SER A 170 -16.95 10.19 15.22
CA SER A 170 -16.26 9.97 13.95
C SER A 170 -14.90 9.29 14.08
N LEU A 171 -14.08 9.67 15.07
CA LEU A 171 -12.75 9.07 15.27
C LEU A 171 -12.86 7.63 15.78
N SER A 172 -13.82 7.39 16.67
CA SER A 172 -14.08 6.05 17.19
C SER A 172 -14.61 5.13 16.09
N ILE A 173 -15.53 5.62 15.26
CA ILE A 173 -16.06 4.90 14.09
C ILE A 173 -14.94 4.60 13.09
N GLU A 174 -14.08 5.58 12.79
CA GLU A 174 -12.96 5.39 11.88
C GLU A 174 -12.01 4.30 12.39
N LEU A 175 -11.64 4.35 13.67
CA LEU A 175 -10.77 3.36 14.30
C LEU A 175 -11.39 1.95 14.21
N ARG A 176 -12.68 1.82 14.52
CA ARG A 176 -13.42 0.54 14.41
C ARG A 176 -13.44 0.02 12.97
N ASN A 177 -13.74 0.88 12.01
CA ASN A 177 -13.82 0.52 10.60
C ASN A 177 -12.46 0.05 10.08
N PHE A 178 -11.40 0.77 10.43
CA PHE A 178 -10.04 0.36 10.10
C PHE A 178 -9.70 -0.99 10.73
N TYR A 179 -9.90 -1.16 12.04
CA TYR A 179 -9.60 -2.40 12.73
C TYR A 179 -10.34 -3.58 12.10
N ASN A 180 -11.65 -3.45 11.89
CA ASN A 180 -12.49 -4.52 11.34
C ASN A 180 -12.24 -4.83 9.86
N LYS A 181 -11.56 -3.92 9.13
CA LYS A 181 -11.10 -4.17 7.77
C LYS A 181 -9.88 -5.10 7.74
N HIS A 182 -8.99 -5.00 8.71
CA HIS A 182 -7.69 -5.69 8.72
C HIS A 182 -7.58 -6.86 9.72
N ALA A 183 -8.39 -6.86 10.79
CA ALA A 183 -8.36 -7.89 11.82
C ALA A 183 -9.01 -9.20 11.37
N GLU A 184 -8.47 -10.32 11.87
CA GLU A 184 -9.06 -11.64 11.66
C GLU A 184 -10.35 -11.79 12.46
N GLN A 185 -10.36 -11.22 13.67
CA GLN A 185 -11.52 -11.21 14.57
C GLN A 185 -12.09 -9.80 14.64
N LYS A 186 -13.28 -9.63 14.03
CA LYS A 186 -13.99 -8.36 14.06
C LYS A 186 -14.55 -8.09 15.45
N ILE A 187 -14.45 -6.83 15.86
CA ILE A 187 -15.01 -6.34 17.11
C ILE A 187 -16.23 -5.49 16.77
N THR A 188 -17.39 -6.05 17.08
CA THR A 188 -18.70 -5.41 16.90
C THR A 188 -19.52 -5.50 18.19
N ILE A 189 -20.53 -4.64 18.31
CA ILE A 189 -21.46 -4.65 19.45
C ILE A 189 -22.08 -6.04 19.64
N ASP A 190 -22.45 -6.72 18.56
CA ASP A 190 -23.08 -8.04 18.59
C ASP A 190 -22.11 -9.11 19.10
N THR A 191 -20.86 -9.10 18.61
CA THR A 191 -19.84 -10.09 19.02
C THR A 191 -19.54 -10.02 20.52
N ILE A 192 -19.38 -8.81 21.07
CA ILE A 192 -19.10 -8.63 22.50
C ILE A 192 -20.33 -8.96 23.36
N SER A 193 -21.53 -8.62 22.89
CA SER A 193 -22.77 -8.93 23.61
C SER A 193 -22.97 -10.45 23.71
N ALA A 194 -22.69 -11.19 22.64
CA ALA A 194 -22.75 -12.66 22.64
C ALA A 194 -21.74 -13.29 23.62
N VAL A 195 -20.49 -12.80 23.64
CA VAL A 195 -19.46 -13.28 24.58
C VAL A 195 -19.84 -13.00 26.03
N LYS A 196 -20.33 -11.80 26.34
CA LYS A 196 -20.78 -11.45 27.70
C LYS A 196 -21.92 -12.35 28.15
N LYS A 197 -22.89 -12.61 27.27
CA LYS A 197 -24.01 -13.50 27.54
C LYS A 197 -23.53 -14.93 27.84
N TYR A 198 -22.65 -15.48 27.00
CA TYR A 198 -22.05 -16.80 27.21
C TYR A 198 -21.31 -16.90 28.55
N LEU A 199 -20.52 -15.88 28.92
CA LEU A 199 -19.81 -15.87 30.19
C LEU A 199 -20.77 -15.80 31.39
N GLN A 200 -21.84 -15.01 31.30
CA GLN A 200 -22.86 -14.96 32.35
C GLN A 200 -23.61 -16.28 32.52
N GLU A 201 -23.81 -17.03 31.45
CA GLU A 201 -24.50 -18.33 31.47
C GLU A 201 -23.62 -19.46 32.05
N ASN A 202 -22.29 -19.40 31.90
CA ASN A 202 -21.39 -20.48 32.28
C ASN A 202 -20.60 -20.26 33.59
N TYR A 203 -20.60 -19.04 34.15
CA TYR A 203 -19.83 -18.70 35.35
C TYR A 203 -20.68 -18.18 36.53
N ASN A 204 -22.02 -18.19 36.40
CA ASN A 204 -22.95 -17.92 37.50
C ASN A 204 -23.60 -19.19 38.07
N GLU A 205 -23.06 -20.37 37.76
CA GLU A 205 -23.31 -21.64 38.49
C GLU A 205 -22.23 -21.85 39.56
#